data_AF-A0A0U2P292-F1
#
_entry.id   AF-A0A0U2P292-F1
#
_cell.length_a   1.000
_cell.length_b   1.000
_cell.length_c   1.000
_cell.angle_alpha   90.00
_cell.angle_beta   90.00
_cell.angle_gamma   90.00
#
_symmetry.space_group_name_H-M   'P 1'
#
loop_
_entity.id
_entity.type
_entity.pdbx_description
1 polymer ?
#
loop_
_entity_poly.entity_id
_entity_poly.type
_entity_poly.pdbx_seq_one_letter_code
_entity_poly.pdbx_strand_id
1 'polypeptide(L)'
;GHYFLNDLLDLDADRLHRTKRNRPLASGDLPVLYGPLGAILLPIAGLALAIAFLPLKFTLSLLAYLALTNLYSFYLKSRSTADVFALALLYTVRVVAGGAALAISLSSWLLAFSMFVFISLAYLKRYIEISALAEGQAKGRGYVKEDAETLFALGVSSATASTLVLAFYVSSAEVRVLYREPALLWLLCLLMLFWGNRLWIGARRGKIHDDPVVFALKDRISRYIFLGMILVALAARIFPKGIL
;
A
#
# COMPACT_ATOMS: atom_id res chain seq x y z
N GLY A 1 6.01 -5.48 -16.29
CA GLY A 1 6.92 -4.41 -16.72
C GLY A 1 7.81 -3.97 -15.58
N HIS A 2 7.30 -3.16 -14.66
CA HIS A 2 8.15 -2.55 -13.62
C HIS A 2 8.88 -3.54 -12.71
N TYR A 3 8.26 -4.66 -12.33
CA TYR A 3 8.96 -5.71 -11.57
C TYR A 3 10.17 -6.28 -12.35
N PHE A 4 10.06 -6.48 -13.67
CA PHE A 4 11.19 -6.91 -14.49
C PHE A 4 12.31 -5.85 -14.51
N LEU A 5 11.95 -4.57 -14.64
CA LEU A 5 12.93 -3.49 -14.61
C LEU A 5 13.64 -3.41 -13.25
N ASN A 6 12.90 -3.51 -12.15
CA ASN A 6 13.48 -3.50 -10.81
C ASN A 6 14.35 -4.72 -10.54
N ASP A 7 13.88 -5.92 -10.90
CA ASP A 7 14.64 -7.16 -10.72
C ASP A 7 15.92 -7.18 -11.57
N LEU A 8 15.93 -6.48 -12.71
CA LEU A 8 17.16 -6.24 -13.49
C LEU A 8 18.13 -5.27 -12.79
N LEU A 9 17.61 -4.14 -12.28
CA LEU A 9 18.43 -3.13 -11.59
C LEU A 9 19.02 -3.66 -10.27
N ASP A 10 18.29 -4.53 -9.58
CA ASP A 10 18.69 -5.09 -8.29
C ASP A 10 19.28 -6.52 -8.44
N LEU A 11 19.55 -6.99 -9.67
CA LEU A 11 19.90 -8.40 -9.97
C LEU A 11 21.09 -8.93 -9.14
N ASP A 12 22.21 -8.20 -9.15
CA ASP A 12 23.42 -8.62 -8.44
C ASP A 12 23.23 -8.57 -6.92
N ALA A 13 22.47 -7.60 -6.42
CA ALA A 13 22.13 -7.50 -5.01
C ALA A 13 21.17 -8.63 -4.57
N ASP A 14 20.21 -8.99 -5.42
CA ASP A 14 19.22 -10.03 -5.15
C ASP A 14 19.84 -11.42 -5.14
N ARG A 15 20.85 -11.69 -6.00
CA ARG A 15 21.64 -12.95 -5.97
C ARG A 15 22.31 -13.20 -4.63
N LEU A 16 22.74 -12.14 -3.95
CA LEU A 16 23.41 -12.21 -2.65
C LEU A 16 22.44 -12.23 -1.45
N HIS A 17 21.15 -12.02 -1.68
CA HIS A 17 20.15 -11.91 -0.61
C HIS A 17 19.58 -13.27 -0.20
N ARG A 18 19.44 -13.50 1.12
CA ARG A 18 18.96 -14.80 1.68
C ARG A 18 17.66 -15.33 1.05
N THR A 19 16.67 -14.46 0.86
CA THR A 19 15.36 -14.81 0.28
C THR A 19 15.17 -14.38 -1.17
N LYS A 20 15.72 -13.24 -1.61
CA LYS A 20 15.49 -12.70 -2.97
C LYS A 20 16.31 -13.38 -4.06
N ARG A 21 17.31 -14.19 -3.69
CA ARG A 21 18.04 -15.07 -4.62
C ARG A 21 17.14 -16.04 -5.38
N ASN A 22 15.97 -16.37 -4.81
CA ASN A 22 14.98 -17.26 -5.43
C ASN A 22 14.09 -16.54 -6.46
N ARG A 23 14.30 -15.25 -6.74
CA ARG A 23 13.56 -14.56 -7.81
C ARG A 23 13.92 -15.19 -9.17
N PRO A 24 12.99 -15.30 -10.13
CA PRO A 24 13.23 -16.01 -11.40
C PRO A 24 14.45 -15.52 -12.19
N LEU A 25 14.70 -14.20 -12.20
CA LEU A 25 15.88 -13.62 -12.86
C LEU A 25 17.19 -13.85 -12.07
N ALA A 26 17.13 -13.80 -10.73
CA ALA A 26 18.31 -13.96 -9.87
C ALA A 26 18.76 -15.43 -9.77
N SER A 27 17.81 -16.36 -9.76
CA SER A 27 18.02 -17.81 -9.70
C SER A 27 18.41 -18.44 -11.05
N GLY A 28 18.11 -17.75 -12.16
CA GLY A 28 18.35 -18.25 -13.52
C GLY A 28 17.19 -19.06 -14.11
N ASP A 29 16.08 -19.23 -13.38
CA ASP A 29 14.86 -19.89 -13.87
C ASP A 29 14.25 -19.17 -15.08
N LEU A 30 14.48 -17.86 -15.19
CA LEU A 30 14.11 -17.07 -16.36
C LEU A 30 15.36 -16.46 -17.01
N PRO A 31 15.60 -16.69 -18.33
CA PRO A 31 16.72 -16.08 -19.03
C PRO A 31 16.71 -14.55 -18.91
N VAL A 32 17.88 -13.97 -18.66
CA VAL A 32 18.05 -12.51 -18.42
C VAL A 32 17.51 -11.67 -19.60
N LEU A 33 17.51 -12.21 -20.82
CA LEU A 33 16.95 -11.57 -22.02
C LEU A 33 15.45 -11.26 -21.90
N TYR A 34 14.69 -12.03 -21.12
CA TYR A 34 13.27 -11.74 -20.87
C TYR A 34 13.07 -10.55 -19.92
N GLY A 35 14.10 -10.15 -19.17
CA GLY A 35 14.08 -8.96 -18.33
C GLY A 35 13.77 -7.69 -19.13
N PRO A 36 14.63 -7.29 -20.09
CA PRO A 36 14.41 -6.07 -20.88
C PRO A 36 13.12 -6.14 -21.71
N LEU A 37 12.84 -7.30 -22.31
CA LEU A 37 11.61 -7.51 -23.08
C LEU A 37 10.36 -7.32 -22.21
N GLY A 38 10.31 -7.95 -21.05
CA GLY A 38 9.19 -7.80 -20.11
C GLY A 38 9.09 -6.39 -19.52
N ALA A 39 10.22 -5.72 -19.32
CA ALA A 39 10.28 -4.34 -18.84
C ALA A 39 9.68 -3.34 -19.84
N ILE A 40 9.86 -3.56 -21.14
CA ILE A 40 9.41 -2.63 -22.21
C ILE A 40 8.05 -3.04 -22.79
N LEU A 41 7.86 -4.31 -23.15
CA LEU A 41 6.66 -4.76 -23.87
C LEU A 41 5.42 -4.71 -22.98
N LEU A 42 5.52 -5.08 -21.69
CA LEU A 42 4.35 -5.11 -20.81
C LEU A 42 3.76 -3.72 -20.53
N PRO A 43 4.56 -2.66 -20.23
CA PRO A 43 4.01 -1.30 -20.13
C PRO A 43 3.41 -0.79 -21.44
N ILE A 44 4.04 -1.06 -22.59
CA ILE A 44 3.51 -0.66 -23.90
C ILE A 44 2.18 -1.35 -24.17
N ALA A 45 2.11 -2.66 -24.00
CA ALA A 45 0.88 -3.43 -24.17
C ALA A 45 -0.22 -2.95 -23.20
N GLY A 46 0.12 -2.73 -21.94
CA GLY A 46 -0.81 -2.18 -20.94
C GLY A 46 -1.34 -0.80 -21.32
N LEU A 47 -0.48 0.08 -21.84
CA LEU A 47 -0.88 1.41 -22.30
C LEU A 47 -1.75 1.34 -23.56
N ALA A 48 -1.41 0.47 -24.51
CA ALA A 48 -2.21 0.26 -25.71
C ALA A 48 -3.62 -0.25 -25.38
N LEU A 49 -3.73 -1.22 -24.47
CA LEU A 49 -5.02 -1.70 -23.97
C LEU A 49 -5.80 -0.61 -23.24
N ALA A 50 -5.12 0.20 -22.42
CA ALA A 50 -5.77 1.32 -21.73
C ALA A 50 -6.34 2.35 -22.71
N ILE A 51 -5.58 2.71 -23.76
CA ILE A 51 -6.04 3.64 -24.81
C ILE A 51 -7.21 3.03 -25.60
N ALA A 52 -7.17 1.74 -25.89
CA ALA A 52 -8.20 1.07 -26.69
C ALA A 52 -9.53 0.87 -25.94
N PHE A 53 -9.48 0.59 -24.64
CA PHE A 53 -10.65 0.09 -23.90
C PHE A 53 -11.08 0.92 -22.70
N LEU A 54 -10.30 1.93 -22.26
CA LEU A 54 -10.57 2.66 -21.01
C LEU A 54 -10.70 4.19 -21.23
N PRO A 55 -11.38 4.89 -20.31
CA PRO A 55 -11.52 6.35 -20.40
C PRO A 55 -10.18 7.09 -20.32
N LEU A 56 -10.10 8.27 -20.94
CA LEU A 56 -8.89 9.11 -20.92
C LEU A 56 -8.34 9.36 -19.50
N LYS A 57 -9.24 9.55 -18.51
CA LYS A 57 -8.85 9.73 -17.09
C LYS A 57 -8.06 8.55 -16.54
N PHE A 58 -8.39 7.32 -16.95
CA PHE A 58 -7.64 6.12 -16.57
C PHE A 58 -6.25 6.16 -17.20
N THR A 59 -6.16 6.42 -18.50
CA THR A 59 -4.89 6.47 -19.23
C THR A 59 -3.94 7.54 -18.66
N LEU A 60 -4.45 8.72 -18.30
CA LEU A 60 -3.67 9.75 -17.62
C LEU A 60 -3.17 9.27 -16.24
N SER A 61 -4.01 8.57 -15.48
CA SER A 61 -3.61 8.00 -14.18
C SER A 61 -2.55 6.91 -14.34
N LEU A 62 -2.65 6.08 -15.38
CA LEU A 62 -1.65 5.07 -15.73
C LEU A 62 -0.31 5.71 -16.12
N LEU A 63 -0.33 6.78 -16.93
CA LEU A 63 0.88 7.52 -17.30
C LEU A 63 1.54 8.15 -16.08
N ALA A 64 0.76 8.80 -15.21
CA ALA A 64 1.27 9.36 -13.95
C ALA A 64 1.87 8.26 -13.05
N TYR A 65 1.21 7.10 -12.95
CA TYR A 65 1.72 5.94 -12.24
C TYR A 65 3.07 5.47 -12.80
N LEU A 66 3.20 5.31 -14.12
CA LEU A 66 4.44 4.89 -14.77
C LEU A 66 5.57 5.91 -14.56
N ALA A 67 5.28 7.21 -14.70
CA ALA A 67 6.25 8.28 -14.45
C ALA A 67 6.75 8.27 -13.01
N LEU A 68 5.84 8.22 -12.03
CA LEU A 68 6.18 8.16 -10.61
C LEU A 68 6.96 6.88 -10.26
N THR A 69 6.59 5.77 -10.88
CA THR A 69 7.24 4.48 -10.71
C THR A 69 8.70 4.51 -11.17
N ASN A 70 8.97 5.13 -12.32
CA ASN A 70 10.34 5.35 -12.81
C ASN A 70 11.11 6.32 -11.91
N LEU A 71 10.50 7.46 -11.55
CA LEU A 71 11.09 8.43 -10.64
C LEU A 71 11.47 7.79 -9.29
N TYR A 72 10.62 6.90 -8.80
CA TYR A 72 10.90 6.12 -7.60
C TYR A 72 12.13 5.22 -7.77
N SER A 73 12.17 4.39 -8.81
CA SER A 73 13.25 3.43 -9.02
C SER A 73 14.61 4.09 -9.24
N PHE A 74 14.66 5.24 -9.93
CA PHE A 74 15.91 5.92 -10.26
C PHE A 74 16.37 6.93 -9.20
N TYR A 75 15.45 7.61 -8.51
CA TYR A 75 15.80 8.75 -7.67
C TYR A 75 15.25 8.69 -6.24
N LEU A 76 13.95 8.41 -6.06
CA LEU A 76 13.35 8.56 -4.74
C LEU A 76 13.68 7.39 -3.81
N LYS A 77 13.99 6.19 -4.34
CA LYS A 77 14.27 5.00 -3.50
C LYS A 77 15.47 5.16 -2.56
N SER A 78 16.39 6.09 -2.86
CA SER A 78 17.60 6.36 -2.08
C SER A 78 17.50 7.55 -1.13
N ARG A 79 16.36 8.25 -1.13
CA ARG A 79 16.11 9.42 -0.28
C ARG A 79 15.17 9.02 0.86
N SER A 80 15.68 9.07 2.09
CA SER A 80 14.89 8.82 3.30
C SER A 80 13.62 9.68 3.32
N THR A 81 12.51 9.08 3.73
CA THR A 81 11.17 9.67 3.84
C THR A 81 10.49 9.92 2.49
N ALA A 82 11.20 10.47 1.51
CA ALA A 82 10.65 10.68 0.17
C ALA A 82 10.24 9.34 -0.48
N ASP A 83 10.96 8.26 -0.20
CA ASP A 83 10.62 6.92 -0.66
C ASP A 83 9.27 6.42 -0.09
N VAL A 84 8.99 6.70 1.19
CA VAL A 84 7.72 6.34 1.85
C VAL A 84 6.54 7.08 1.22
N PHE A 85 6.68 8.40 1.02
CA PHE A 85 5.63 9.19 0.36
C PHE A 85 5.43 8.78 -1.10
N ALA A 86 6.50 8.45 -1.81
CA ALA A 86 6.41 7.93 -3.18
C ALA A 86 5.68 6.59 -3.22
N LEU A 87 5.99 5.66 -2.32
CA LEU A 87 5.27 4.38 -2.21
C LEU A 87 3.79 4.60 -1.90
N ALA A 88 3.47 5.48 -0.95
CA ALA A 88 2.08 5.80 -0.62
C ALA A 88 1.34 6.38 -1.83
N LEU A 89 1.95 7.33 -2.54
CA LEU A 89 1.37 7.93 -3.74
C LEU A 89 1.18 6.90 -4.86
N LEU A 90 2.11 5.97 -5.06
CA LEU A 90 1.97 4.87 -6.03
C LEU A 90 0.75 4.01 -5.73
N TYR A 91 0.46 3.72 -4.46
CA TYR A 91 -0.76 3.00 -4.09
C TYR A 91 -2.01 3.85 -4.26
N THR A 92 -1.97 5.12 -3.88
CA THR A 92 -3.10 6.06 -4.04
C THR A 92 -3.47 6.25 -5.52
N VAL A 93 -2.49 6.41 -6.42
CA VAL A 93 -2.74 6.54 -7.86
C VAL A 93 -3.43 5.29 -8.42
N ARG A 94 -3.16 4.09 -7.89
CA ARG A 94 -3.89 2.87 -8.29
C ARG A 94 -5.35 2.92 -7.88
N VAL A 95 -5.67 3.48 -6.70
CA VAL A 95 -7.07 3.69 -6.27
C VAL A 95 -7.77 4.69 -7.21
N VAL A 96 -7.09 5.80 -7.54
CA VAL A 96 -7.59 6.81 -8.49
C VAL A 96 -7.84 6.21 -9.88
N ALA A 97 -6.89 5.41 -10.38
CA ALA A 97 -7.04 4.70 -11.63
C ALA A 97 -8.23 3.73 -11.60
N GLY A 98 -8.40 2.96 -10.52
CA GLY A 98 -9.57 2.08 -10.36
C GLY A 98 -10.91 2.82 -10.42
N GLY A 99 -11.02 3.96 -9.74
CA GLY A 99 -12.19 4.83 -9.83
C GLY A 99 -12.42 5.36 -11.24
N ALA A 100 -11.36 5.79 -11.92
CA ALA A 100 -11.43 6.28 -13.30
C ALA A 100 -11.84 5.19 -14.30
N ALA A 101 -11.40 3.95 -14.12
CA ALA A 101 -11.78 2.81 -14.97
C ALA A 101 -13.27 2.48 -14.86
N LEU A 102 -13.82 2.55 -13.64
CA LEU A 102 -15.21 2.21 -13.35
C LEU A 102 -16.16 3.41 -13.46
N ALA A 103 -15.66 4.59 -13.85
CA ALA A 103 -16.40 5.85 -13.84
C ALA A 103 -17.03 6.19 -12.46
N ILE A 104 -16.36 5.77 -11.38
CA ILE A 104 -16.80 6.04 -10.00
C ILE A 104 -16.07 7.29 -9.49
N SER A 105 -16.85 8.29 -9.04
CA SER A 105 -16.32 9.45 -8.33
C SER A 105 -15.84 9.04 -6.94
N LEU A 106 -14.53 9.19 -6.69
CA LEU A 106 -13.92 8.91 -5.40
C LEU A 106 -14.15 10.08 -4.45
N SER A 107 -14.51 9.79 -3.20
CA SER A 107 -14.65 10.82 -2.17
C SER A 107 -13.28 11.29 -1.68
N SER A 108 -13.18 12.58 -1.34
CA SER A 108 -11.97 13.15 -0.72
C SER A 108 -11.61 12.42 0.57
N TRP A 109 -12.61 11.97 1.32
CA TRP A 109 -12.45 11.15 2.52
C TRP A 109 -11.76 9.82 2.24
N LEU A 110 -12.17 9.10 1.19
CA LEU A 110 -11.54 7.84 0.79
C LEU A 110 -10.09 8.03 0.38
N LEU A 111 -9.79 9.08 -0.38
CA LEU A 111 -8.43 9.39 -0.80
C LEU A 111 -7.54 9.72 0.41
N ALA A 112 -8.00 10.60 1.31
CA ALA A 112 -7.28 10.95 2.54
C ALA A 112 -7.04 9.71 3.43
N PHE A 113 -8.08 8.90 3.64
CA PHE A 113 -7.98 7.64 4.39
C PHE A 113 -6.94 6.72 3.78
N SER A 114 -7.05 6.45 2.47
CA SER A 114 -6.13 5.56 1.75
C SER A 114 -4.68 6.05 1.82
N MET A 115 -4.46 7.37 1.72
CA MET A 115 -3.12 7.95 1.79
C MET A 115 -2.46 7.64 3.14
N PHE A 116 -3.14 7.88 4.26
CA PHE A 116 -2.60 7.58 5.59
C PHE A 116 -2.39 6.08 5.83
N VAL A 117 -3.31 5.23 5.34
CA VAL A 117 -3.13 3.76 5.38
C VAL A 117 -1.87 3.35 4.62
N PHE A 118 -1.68 3.85 3.40
CA PHE A 118 -0.52 3.49 2.59
C PHE A 118 0.78 4.07 3.12
N ILE A 119 0.77 5.27 3.71
CA ILE A 119 1.92 5.82 4.44
C ILE A 119 2.29 4.91 5.61
N SER A 120 1.32 4.48 6.43
CA SER A 120 1.56 3.53 7.52
C SER A 120 2.18 2.23 7.01
N LEU A 121 1.63 1.64 5.95
CA LEU A 121 2.16 0.38 5.40
C LEU A 121 3.56 0.55 4.77
N ALA A 122 3.83 1.70 4.14
CA ALA A 122 5.14 2.02 3.59
C ALA A 122 6.18 2.20 4.71
N TYR A 123 5.83 2.90 5.80
CA TYR A 123 6.67 2.95 7.00
C TYR A 123 6.88 1.57 7.61
N LEU A 124 5.85 0.72 7.69
CA LEU A 124 5.99 -0.64 8.21
C LEU A 124 7.00 -1.45 7.39
N LYS A 125 6.92 -1.32 6.06
CA LYS A 125 7.85 -1.97 5.14
C LYS A 125 9.30 -1.49 5.38
N ARG A 126 9.50 -0.20 5.64
CA ARG A 126 10.83 0.34 5.96
C ARG A 126 11.30 -0.11 7.34
N TYR A 127 10.43 -0.02 8.35
CA TYR A 127 10.72 -0.47 9.70
C TYR A 127 11.22 -1.92 9.73
N ILE A 128 10.55 -2.85 9.04
CA ILE A 128 10.97 -4.26 8.99
C ILE A 128 12.36 -4.42 8.35
N GLU A 129 12.66 -3.64 7.30
CA GLU A 129 13.97 -3.68 6.63
C GLU A 129 15.08 -3.10 7.51
N ILE A 130 14.83 -1.98 8.19
CA ILE A 130 15.83 -1.28 9.00
C ILE A 130 16.04 -1.97 10.36
N SER A 131 14.97 -2.44 11.02
CA SER A 131 15.07 -3.16 12.29
C SER A 131 15.79 -4.51 12.18
N ALA A 132 15.85 -5.10 10.99
CA ALA A 132 16.61 -6.31 10.71
C ALA A 132 18.12 -6.08 10.53
N LEU A 133 18.59 -4.84 10.46
CA LEU A 133 20.02 -4.53 10.34
C LEU A 133 20.76 -4.85 11.64
N ALA A 134 21.92 -5.49 11.51
CA ALA A 134 22.82 -5.71 12.64
C ALA A 134 23.36 -4.38 13.16
N GLU A 135 23.99 -3.57 12.30
CA GLU A 135 24.47 -2.20 12.57
C GLU A 135 24.59 -1.42 11.25
N GLY A 136 24.70 -0.09 11.33
CA GLY A 136 25.06 0.76 10.20
C GLY A 136 23.89 1.17 9.29
N GLN A 137 24.20 1.37 8.01
CA GLN A 137 23.30 1.99 7.03
C GLN A 137 22.66 0.97 6.08
N ALA A 138 21.38 1.18 5.76
CA ALA A 138 20.70 0.48 4.69
C ALA A 138 21.26 0.89 3.31
N LYS A 139 21.90 -0.06 2.62
CA LYS A 139 22.47 0.15 1.29
C LYS A 139 21.41 0.69 0.31
N GLY A 140 21.68 1.85 -0.27
CA GLY A 140 20.87 2.43 -1.34
C GLY A 140 19.51 3.00 -0.91
N ARG A 141 19.27 3.16 0.41
CA ARG A 141 18.00 3.67 0.96
C ARG A 141 18.12 4.99 1.74
N GLY A 142 19.33 5.32 2.20
CA GLY A 142 19.56 6.54 2.98
C GLY A 142 19.02 6.48 4.41
N TYR A 143 18.76 5.29 4.95
CA TYR A 143 18.35 5.05 6.33
C TYR A 143 19.46 4.41 7.15
N VAL A 144 19.54 4.74 8.43
CA VAL A 144 20.42 4.09 9.42
C VAL A 144 19.60 3.28 10.43
N LYS A 145 20.23 2.34 11.13
CA LYS A 145 19.53 1.48 12.10
C LYS A 145 18.78 2.27 13.17
N GLU A 146 19.35 3.41 13.59
CA GLU A 146 18.80 4.31 14.60
C GLU A 146 17.45 4.93 14.17
N ASP A 147 17.17 5.00 12.86
CA ASP A 147 15.90 5.51 12.34
C ASP A 147 14.72 4.58 12.64
N ALA A 148 14.95 3.32 13.02
CA ALA A 148 13.89 2.32 13.19
C ALA A 148 12.79 2.77 14.17
N GLU A 149 13.16 3.34 15.32
CA GLU A 149 12.17 3.79 16.31
C GLU A 149 11.38 5.01 15.81
N THR A 150 12.02 5.92 15.06
CA THR A 150 11.36 7.04 14.40
C THR A 150 10.37 6.55 13.34
N LEU A 151 10.76 5.58 12.51
CA LEU A 151 9.90 4.96 11.52
C LEU A 151 8.69 4.25 12.15
N PHE A 152 8.90 3.59 13.31
CA PHE A 152 7.84 2.98 14.08
C PHE A 152 6.83 4.04 14.56
N ALA A 153 7.31 5.11 15.18
CA ALA A 153 6.46 6.19 15.69
C ALA A 153 5.65 6.87 14.57
N LEU A 154 6.31 7.23 13.45
CA LEU A 154 5.65 7.85 12.29
C LEU A 154 4.60 6.92 11.67
N GLY A 155 4.92 5.63 11.58
CA GLY A 155 4.04 4.63 11.03
C GLY A 155 2.80 4.37 11.88
N VAL A 156 2.95 4.20 13.20
CA VAL A 156 1.82 4.09 14.14
C VAL A 156 0.96 5.36 14.12
N SER A 157 1.60 6.54 14.09
CA SER A 157 0.89 7.82 14.00
C SER A 157 0.07 7.92 12.72
N SER A 158 0.59 7.44 11.60
CA SER A 158 -0.13 7.38 10.32
C SER A 158 -1.30 6.39 10.35
N ALA A 159 -1.16 5.24 11.01
CA ALA A 159 -2.26 4.30 11.21
C ALA A 159 -3.39 4.92 12.04
N THR A 160 -3.05 5.61 13.13
CA THR A 160 -4.02 6.34 13.97
C THR A 160 -4.67 7.47 13.20
N ALA A 161 -3.91 8.25 12.43
CA ALA A 161 -4.44 9.31 11.57
C ALA A 161 -5.43 8.77 10.53
N SER A 162 -5.14 7.61 9.92
CA SER A 162 -6.10 6.95 9.02
C SER A 162 -7.42 6.62 9.71
N THR A 163 -7.37 6.14 10.96
CA THR A 163 -8.59 5.87 11.72
C THR A 163 -9.33 7.14 12.10
N LEU A 164 -8.61 8.22 12.44
CA LEU A 164 -9.22 9.52 12.72
C LEU A 164 -9.95 10.08 11.49
N VAL A 165 -9.34 9.97 10.30
CA VAL A 165 -10.00 10.35 9.03
C VAL A 165 -11.26 9.51 8.79
N LEU A 166 -11.22 8.21 9.09
CA LEU A 166 -12.40 7.35 9.04
C LEU A 166 -13.49 7.81 10.03
N ALA A 167 -13.13 8.21 11.24
CA ALA A 167 -14.08 8.75 12.23
C ALA A 167 -14.72 10.08 11.77
N PHE A 168 -13.94 10.96 11.14
CA PHE A 168 -14.49 12.18 10.53
C PHE A 168 -15.43 11.87 9.37
N TYR A 169 -15.10 10.90 8.53
CA TYR A 169 -16.01 10.42 7.49
C TYR A 169 -17.32 9.89 8.09
N VAL A 170 -17.26 9.02 9.10
CA VAL A 170 -18.45 8.48 9.79
C VAL A 170 -19.33 9.59 10.38
N SER A 171 -18.72 10.68 10.84
CA SER A 171 -19.42 11.83 11.42
C SER A 171 -20.00 12.82 10.39
N SER A 172 -19.70 12.62 9.10
CA SER A 172 -20.03 13.55 8.04
C SER A 172 -21.52 13.50 7.66
N ALA A 173 -22.01 14.56 7.02
CA ALA A 173 -23.42 14.65 6.62
C ALA A 173 -23.77 13.62 5.54
N GLU A 174 -22.83 13.30 4.66
CA GLU A 174 -22.97 12.33 3.57
C GLU A 174 -23.27 10.93 4.10
N VAL A 175 -22.63 10.52 5.21
CA VAL A 175 -22.86 9.20 5.82
C VAL A 175 -24.27 9.09 6.39
N ARG A 176 -24.82 10.17 6.96
CA ARG A 176 -26.20 10.19 7.47
C ARG A 176 -27.27 10.02 6.39
N VAL A 177 -26.92 10.36 5.14
CA VAL A 177 -27.80 10.17 3.98
C VAL A 177 -27.65 8.76 3.40
N LEU A 178 -26.41 8.24 3.37
CA LEU A 178 -26.09 6.97 2.70
C LEU A 178 -26.44 5.73 3.53
N TYR A 179 -26.38 5.83 4.86
CA TYR A 179 -26.58 4.71 5.77
C TYR A 179 -27.83 4.92 6.63
N ARG A 180 -28.55 3.82 6.89
CA ARG A 180 -29.74 3.84 7.73
C ARG A 180 -29.37 3.98 9.20
N GLU A 181 -28.34 3.26 9.63
CA GLU A 181 -27.80 3.28 11.00
C GLU A 181 -26.31 3.65 11.01
N PRO A 182 -25.96 4.95 10.92
CA PRO A 182 -24.58 5.42 10.92
C PRO A 182 -23.79 5.06 12.18
N ALA A 183 -24.47 4.89 13.32
CA ALA A 183 -23.83 4.58 14.60
C ALA A 183 -23.01 3.29 14.55
N LEU A 184 -23.46 2.28 13.79
CA LEU A 184 -22.73 1.03 13.61
C LEU A 184 -21.37 1.21 12.94
N LEU A 185 -21.19 2.26 12.13
CA LEU A 185 -19.92 2.51 11.45
C LEU A 185 -18.80 2.91 12.41
N TRP A 186 -19.10 3.32 13.65
CA TRP A 186 -18.08 3.52 14.68
C TRP A 186 -17.33 2.22 15.02
N LEU A 187 -17.95 1.06 14.82
CA LEU A 187 -17.26 -0.24 14.94
C LEU A 187 -16.14 -0.38 13.89
N LEU A 188 -16.25 0.26 12.72
CA LEU A 188 -15.18 0.28 11.73
C LEU A 188 -13.94 1.00 12.28
N CYS A 189 -14.12 2.10 13.02
CA CYS A 189 -13.02 2.80 13.67
C CYS A 189 -12.32 1.91 14.70
N LEU A 190 -13.07 1.19 15.53
CA LEU A 190 -12.51 0.26 16.51
C LEU A 190 -11.75 -0.89 15.84
N LEU A 191 -12.33 -1.51 14.80
CA LEU A 191 -11.69 -2.57 14.03
C LEU A 191 -10.40 -2.08 13.34
N MET A 192 -10.41 -0.85 12.82
CA MET A 192 -9.25 -0.25 12.15
C MET A 192 -8.13 0.06 13.14
N LEU A 193 -8.44 0.62 14.31
CA LEU A 193 -7.45 0.81 15.38
C LEU A 193 -6.86 -0.51 15.86
N PHE A 194 -7.71 -1.51 16.10
CA PHE A 194 -7.26 -2.83 16.53
C PHE A 194 -6.32 -3.46 15.50
N TRP A 195 -6.69 -3.41 14.22
CA TRP A 195 -5.89 -3.94 13.13
C TRP A 195 -4.54 -3.22 12.99
N GLY A 196 -4.54 -1.88 12.97
CA GLY A 196 -3.33 -1.07 12.86
C GLY A 196 -2.36 -1.35 14.00
N ASN A 197 -2.86 -1.34 15.25
CA ASN A 197 -2.04 -1.63 16.43
C ASN A 197 -1.50 -3.06 16.40
N ARG A 198 -2.32 -4.05 16.05
CA ARG A 198 -1.88 -5.45 15.92
C ARG A 198 -0.76 -5.58 14.89
N LEU A 199 -0.90 -4.92 13.74
CA LEU A 199 0.07 -4.97 12.67
C LEU A 199 1.43 -4.42 13.12
N TRP A 200 1.44 -3.25 13.77
CA TRP A 200 2.66 -2.61 14.28
C TRP A 200 3.30 -3.39 15.43
N ILE A 201 2.51 -3.90 16.38
CA ILE A 201 3.00 -4.79 17.44
C ILE A 201 3.61 -6.07 16.83
N GLY A 202 2.99 -6.61 15.77
CA GLY A 202 3.48 -7.78 15.04
C GLY A 202 4.83 -7.52 14.37
N ALA A 203 4.98 -6.38 13.70
CA ALA A 203 6.26 -6.00 13.10
C ALA A 203 7.37 -5.83 14.14
N ARG A 204 7.10 -5.13 15.26
CA ARG A 204 8.08 -4.97 16.34
C ARG A 204 8.51 -6.28 16.99
N ARG A 205 7.61 -7.28 17.02
CA ARG A 205 7.92 -8.64 17.49
C ARG A 205 8.60 -9.50 16.42
N GLY A 206 8.99 -8.93 15.28
CA GLY A 206 9.63 -9.66 14.19
C GLY A 206 8.75 -10.72 13.54
N LYS A 207 7.42 -10.60 13.58
CA LYS A 207 6.49 -11.60 13.01
C LYS A 207 6.16 -11.36 11.53
N ILE A 208 6.56 -10.21 10.99
CA ILE A 208 6.27 -9.80 9.62
C ILE A 208 7.60 -9.71 8.88
N HIS A 209 7.81 -10.62 7.94
CA HIS A 209 9.04 -10.71 7.14
C HIS A 209 8.82 -10.35 5.66
N ASP A 210 7.58 -10.49 5.19
CA ASP A 210 7.17 -10.24 3.82
C ASP A 210 6.59 -8.82 3.66
N ASP A 211 6.20 -8.47 2.43
CA ASP A 211 5.52 -7.21 2.15
C ASP A 211 4.27 -7.07 3.06
N PRO A 212 4.13 -5.95 3.81
CA PRO A 212 3.00 -5.68 4.70
C PRO A 212 1.63 -5.93 4.09
N VAL A 213 1.45 -5.58 2.81
CA VAL A 213 0.19 -5.73 2.11
C VAL A 213 -0.14 -7.22 1.91
N VAL A 214 0.87 -8.01 1.54
CA VAL A 214 0.72 -9.46 1.36
C VAL A 214 0.45 -10.15 2.70
N PHE A 215 1.16 -9.73 3.75
CA PHE A 215 0.93 -10.23 5.10
C PHE A 215 -0.53 -9.97 5.54
N ALA A 216 -1.02 -8.75 5.37
CA ALA A 216 -2.40 -8.38 5.72
C ALA A 216 -3.46 -9.24 5.00
N LEU A 217 -3.20 -9.63 3.74
CA LEU A 217 -4.11 -10.47 2.97
C LEU A 217 -4.05 -11.96 3.34
N LYS A 218 -2.88 -12.46 3.77
CA LYS A 218 -2.69 -13.88 4.12
C LYS A 218 -3.05 -14.17 5.58
N ASP A 219 -2.75 -13.24 6.50
CA ASP A 219 -2.99 -13.39 7.93
C ASP A 219 -4.48 -13.67 8.21
N ARG A 220 -4.74 -14.74 8.99
CA ARG A 220 -6.11 -15.19 9.29
C ARG A 220 -6.87 -14.12 10.05
N ILE A 221 -6.23 -13.47 11.02
CA ILE A 221 -6.87 -12.47 11.87
C ILE A 221 -7.18 -11.21 11.07
N SER A 222 -6.24 -10.74 10.23
CA SER A 222 -6.48 -9.62 9.32
C SER A 222 -7.65 -9.88 8.38
N ARG A 223 -7.79 -11.10 7.82
CA ARG A 223 -8.95 -11.48 6.99
C ARG A 223 -10.27 -11.46 7.76
N TYR A 224 -10.31 -11.95 9.00
CA TYR A 224 -11.52 -11.89 9.82
C TYR A 224 -11.91 -10.45 10.17
N ILE A 225 -10.94 -9.58 10.44
CA ILE A 225 -11.20 -8.16 10.68
C ILE A 225 -11.77 -7.51 9.43
N PHE A 226 -11.17 -7.73 8.25
CA PHE A 226 -11.68 -7.15 7.00
C PHE A 226 -13.08 -7.67 6.65
N LEU A 227 -13.34 -8.96 6.88
CA LEU A 227 -14.69 -9.51 6.76
C LEU A 227 -15.65 -8.82 7.74
N GLY A 228 -15.24 -8.64 9.00
CA GLY A 228 -16.01 -7.90 10.00
C GLY A 228 -16.31 -6.46 9.58
N MET A 229 -15.34 -5.74 9.00
CA MET A 229 -15.55 -4.39 8.46
C MET A 229 -16.60 -4.39 7.34
N ILE A 230 -16.54 -5.35 6.43
CA ILE A 230 -17.54 -5.48 5.35
C ILE A 230 -18.93 -5.74 5.94
N LEU A 231 -19.04 -6.67 6.91
CA LEU A 231 -20.31 -7.00 7.56
C LEU A 231 -20.90 -5.81 8.31
N VAL A 232 -20.08 -5.04 9.03
CA VAL A 232 -20.50 -3.80 9.72
C VAL A 232 -21.01 -2.77 8.72
N ALA A 233 -20.31 -2.56 7.61
CA ALA A 233 -20.73 -1.61 6.57
C ALA A 233 -22.07 -2.03 5.91
N LEU A 234 -22.25 -3.32 5.65
CA LEU A 234 -23.51 -3.87 5.12
C LEU A 234 -24.65 -3.72 6.14
N ALA A 235 -24.38 -4.05 7.41
CA ALA A 235 -25.33 -3.92 8.52
C ALA A 235 -25.81 -2.46 8.65
N ALA A 236 -24.89 -1.49 8.69
CA ALA A 236 -25.21 -0.06 8.76
C ALA A 236 -26.11 0.42 7.62
N ARG A 237 -26.04 -0.23 6.45
CA ARG A 237 -26.84 0.11 5.27
C ARG A 237 -28.23 -0.53 5.29
N ILE A 238 -28.34 -1.76 5.80
CA ILE A 238 -29.56 -2.57 5.69
C ILE A 238 -30.49 -2.37 6.90
N PHE A 239 -29.94 -2.33 8.11
CA PHE A 239 -30.72 -2.30 9.35
C PHE A 239 -31.62 -1.05 9.46
N PRO A 240 -32.85 -1.17 9.97
CA PRO A 240 -33.76 -0.04 10.18
C PRO A 240 -33.24 0.90 11.27
N LYS A 241 -33.73 2.16 11.22
CA LYS A 241 -33.28 3.21 12.13
C LYS A 241 -33.59 2.90 13.59
N GLY A 242 -32.64 3.15 14.51
CA GLY A 242 -32.82 3.11 15.97
C GLY A 242 -32.67 1.75 16.64
N ILE A 243 -31.74 0.90 16.19
CA ILE A 243 -31.43 -0.37 16.89
C ILE A 243 -30.48 -0.17 18.09
N LEU A 244 -29.86 1.02 18.19
CA LEU A 244 -28.99 1.44 19.29
C LEU A 244 -29.40 2.83 19.80
#